data_AF-A0A1F3SZ25-F1
#
_entry.id   AF-A0A1F3SZ25-F1
#
_cell.length_a   1.000
_cell.length_b   1.000
_cell.length_c   1.000
_cell.angle_alpha   90.00
_cell.angle_beta   90.00
_cell.angle_gamma   90.00
#
_symmetry.space_group_name_H-M   'P 1'
#
loop_
_entity.id
_entity.type
_entity.pdbx_description
1 polymer ?
#
loop_
_entity_poly.entity_id
_entity_poly.type
_entity_poly.pdbx_seq_one_letter_code
_entity_poly.pdbx_strand_id
1 'polypeptide(L)'
;MGSVLSFCLLGALSAGCGSDPDSFRRATETASDVAGIPGVHLEYRDGSAEARVIADARPNEYKVVLRWLWERPLDGFFVITRFEADKPESKQIVATLSSNVFETSDPSHVEPGHTYFYQVEARDIHGNREAVGSPRAEIPLDFVISGTIDGRTLRHHTSDETRNIRIAGYHRIFFESGAVLRHFDYDLVLQSNEIISDGAQIESFPETSKADLNQNGKNAGHVQVLAKFGSGSLEIVSRGQAGGDGPRGSDGATGAQGPRGADAETYLSGGCARFHADWPSNLGESCSTRCSANATSGGQGIQGGAAGSGHPGKKGGDTGVVHVQITDASELKLEPKIIPGTGGKGGDPGTPGAGGPGGLPGDSRGKCGSPTSGPAGLTGVTADPGAPGPNGTFSPVCVELGPHRKDCK
;
A
#
# COMPACT_ATOMS: atom_id res chain seq x y z
N MET A 1 -45.22 -7.72 -23.47
CA MET A 1 -45.05 -8.93 -24.31
C MET A 1 -44.33 -8.50 -25.58
N GLY A 2 -42.99 -8.48 -25.54
CA GLY A 2 -42.17 -8.01 -26.65
C GLY A 2 -41.36 -9.17 -27.22
N SER A 3 -41.69 -9.56 -28.45
CA SER A 3 -40.97 -10.57 -29.23
C SER A 3 -39.52 -10.16 -29.45
N VAL A 4 -38.59 -11.05 -29.11
CA VAL A 4 -37.20 -10.98 -29.56
C VAL A 4 -37.07 -11.89 -30.77
N LEU A 5 -36.71 -11.29 -31.89
CA LEU A 5 -36.44 -11.93 -33.17
C LEU A 5 -35.16 -12.75 -33.09
N SER A 6 -35.30 -14.00 -33.53
CA SER A 6 -34.25 -14.99 -33.73
C SER A 6 -33.42 -14.63 -34.98
N PHE A 7 -32.10 -14.63 -34.84
CA PHE A 7 -31.16 -14.69 -35.97
C PHE A 7 -30.15 -15.80 -35.71
N CYS A 8 -30.34 -16.92 -36.41
CA CYS A 8 -29.28 -17.83 -36.80
C CYS A 8 -29.05 -17.63 -38.29
N LEU A 9 -27.80 -17.43 -38.72
CA LEU A 9 -27.19 -18.24 -39.79
C LEU A 9 -25.70 -17.94 -39.98
N LEU A 10 -24.93 -19.03 -39.91
CA LEU A 10 -23.76 -19.43 -40.70
C LEU A 10 -22.59 -18.45 -40.96
N GLY A 11 -21.39 -18.92 -40.60
CA GLY A 11 -20.48 -19.40 -41.65
C GLY A 11 -19.01 -18.97 -41.57
N ALA A 12 -18.16 -19.99 -41.35
CA ALA A 12 -16.87 -20.22 -42.00
C ALA A 12 -15.54 -19.70 -41.39
N LEU A 13 -14.69 -20.71 -41.09
CA LEU A 13 -13.24 -20.81 -41.35
C LEU A 13 -12.26 -19.87 -40.62
N SER A 14 -11.47 -20.43 -39.69
CA SER A 14 -10.02 -20.61 -39.93
C SER A 14 -9.30 -21.37 -38.80
N ALA A 15 -8.53 -22.37 -39.23
CA ALA A 15 -7.22 -22.81 -38.75
C ALA A 15 -7.03 -23.35 -37.32
N GLY A 16 -6.52 -24.58 -37.28
CA GLY A 16 -6.22 -25.33 -36.08
C GLY A 16 -4.98 -24.86 -35.32
N CYS A 17 -5.03 -25.10 -34.01
CA CYS A 17 -3.88 -25.05 -33.12
C CYS A 17 -3.01 -26.29 -33.38
N GLY A 18 -2.04 -26.16 -34.28
CA GLY A 18 -0.86 -27.01 -34.28
C GLY A 18 0.11 -26.48 -33.22
N SER A 19 0.29 -27.25 -32.15
CA SER A 19 1.39 -27.10 -31.21
C SER A 19 2.69 -27.45 -31.94
N ASP A 20 3.45 -26.44 -32.34
CA ASP A 20 4.78 -26.58 -32.93
C ASP A 20 5.85 -26.54 -31.81
N PRO A 21 6.50 -27.67 -31.49
CA PRO A 21 7.51 -27.73 -30.44
C PRO A 21 8.90 -27.21 -30.87
N ASP A 22 9.07 -26.66 -32.07
CA ASP A 22 10.38 -26.21 -32.59
C ASP A 22 10.70 -24.72 -32.45
N SER A 23 9.90 -23.94 -31.72
CA SER A 23 10.16 -22.51 -31.51
C SER A 23 11.30 -22.16 -30.52
N PHE A 24 11.96 -23.17 -29.93
CA PHE A 24 13.11 -22.98 -29.02
C PHE A 24 14.49 -23.08 -29.69
N ARG A 25 14.55 -23.09 -31.03
CA ARG A 25 15.81 -23.15 -31.80
C ARG A 25 16.03 -21.92 -32.67
N ARG A 26 16.11 -20.73 -32.05
CA ARG A 26 16.73 -19.56 -32.68
C ARG A 26 17.16 -18.51 -31.65
N ALA A 27 18.21 -18.85 -30.91
CA ALA A 27 19.00 -17.90 -30.13
C ALA A 27 20.49 -18.33 -30.15
N THR A 28 21.00 -18.61 -31.35
CA THR A 28 22.43 -18.81 -31.63
C THR A 28 22.65 -18.49 -33.10
N GLU A 29 22.46 -17.23 -33.48
CA GLU A 29 22.91 -16.68 -34.77
C GLU A 29 22.70 -15.16 -34.73
N THR A 30 23.64 -14.47 -34.07
CA THR A 30 23.92 -13.03 -34.25
C THR A 30 25.24 -12.72 -33.52
N ALA A 31 26.29 -13.40 -33.97
CA ALA A 31 27.67 -13.08 -33.64
C ALA A 31 28.47 -12.93 -34.93
N SER A 32 28.02 -12.04 -35.81
CA SER A 32 28.81 -11.55 -36.94
C SER A 32 28.08 -10.36 -37.55
N ASP A 33 28.18 -9.19 -36.91
CA ASP A 33 28.03 -7.88 -37.57
C ASP A 33 28.45 -6.78 -36.58
N VAL A 34 29.75 -6.73 -36.28
CA VAL A 34 30.41 -5.50 -35.82
C VAL A 34 31.63 -5.30 -36.71
N ALA A 35 31.38 -4.73 -37.89
CA ALA A 35 32.41 -4.18 -38.75
C ALA A 35 32.73 -2.75 -38.29
N GLY A 36 34.02 -2.46 -38.07
CA GLY A 36 34.48 -1.06 -38.10
C GLY A 36 35.47 -0.59 -37.02
N ILE A 37 36.47 -1.39 -36.63
CA ILE A 37 37.72 -0.83 -36.09
C ILE A 37 38.78 -0.92 -37.20
N PRO A 38 39.32 0.20 -37.72
CA PRO A 38 40.32 0.15 -38.78
C PRO A 38 41.68 -0.30 -38.23
N GLY A 39 42.18 -1.40 -38.78
CA GLY A 39 43.54 -1.91 -38.57
C GLY A 39 43.56 -3.24 -37.83
N VAL A 40 44.05 -4.28 -38.52
CA VAL A 40 44.18 -5.69 -38.11
C VAL A 40 43.03 -6.58 -38.61
N HIS A 41 43.19 -7.09 -39.83
CA HIS A 41 42.40 -8.19 -40.38
C HIS A 41 43.00 -9.50 -39.84
N LEU A 42 42.33 -10.13 -38.86
CA LEU A 42 42.69 -11.45 -38.34
C LEU A 42 41.70 -12.45 -38.93
N GLU A 43 42.19 -13.40 -39.74
CA GLU A 43 41.42 -14.58 -40.13
C GLU A 43 41.18 -15.44 -38.89
N TYR A 44 39.92 -15.65 -38.51
CA TYR A 44 39.54 -16.52 -37.40
C TYR A 44 39.55 -17.98 -37.90
N ARG A 45 40.51 -18.79 -37.45
CA ARG A 45 40.47 -20.26 -37.56
C ARG A 45 40.03 -20.85 -36.23
N ASP A 46 38.79 -21.33 -36.16
CA ASP A 46 38.22 -22.35 -35.24
C ASP A 46 38.81 -22.53 -33.82
N GLY A 47 39.27 -21.46 -33.17
CA GLY A 47 39.43 -21.40 -31.73
C GLY A 47 38.12 -20.95 -31.10
N SER A 48 37.28 -21.88 -30.63
CA SER A 48 36.06 -21.50 -29.90
C SER A 48 36.44 -21.04 -28.48
N ALA A 49 36.78 -19.76 -28.33
CA ALA A 49 36.80 -19.14 -27.03
C ALA A 49 35.36 -18.90 -26.56
N GLU A 50 35.04 -19.31 -25.35
CA GLU A 50 33.74 -19.13 -24.71
C GLU A 50 33.88 -18.25 -23.47
N ALA A 51 32.91 -17.36 -23.23
CA ALA A 51 32.77 -16.64 -21.99
C ALA A 51 31.56 -17.14 -21.21
N ARG A 52 31.75 -17.34 -19.91
CA ARG A 52 30.66 -17.61 -18.96
C ARG A 52 30.65 -16.56 -17.88
N VAL A 53 29.48 -15.99 -17.63
CA VAL A 53 29.25 -15.05 -16.54
C VAL A 53 28.73 -15.84 -15.35
N ILE A 54 29.40 -15.70 -14.21
CA ILE A 54 29.08 -16.39 -12.96
C ILE A 54 28.72 -15.31 -11.94
N ALA A 55 27.53 -15.41 -11.37
CA ALA A 55 27.09 -14.49 -10.34
C ALA A 55 27.79 -14.81 -9.00
N ASP A 56 28.22 -13.79 -8.28
CA ASP A 56 28.77 -13.94 -6.92
C ASP A 56 27.64 -13.82 -5.86
N ALA A 57 27.94 -14.07 -4.59
CA ALA A 57 26.96 -14.03 -3.50
C ALA A 57 26.40 -12.62 -3.24
N ARG A 58 27.19 -11.58 -3.52
CA ARG A 58 26.78 -10.18 -3.34
C ARG A 58 26.00 -9.66 -4.56
N PRO A 59 25.08 -8.70 -4.36
CA PRO A 59 24.35 -8.11 -5.46
C PRO A 59 25.31 -7.38 -6.39
N ASN A 60 25.02 -7.39 -7.69
CA ASN A 60 25.79 -6.66 -8.69
C ASN A 60 27.27 -7.05 -8.77
N GLU A 61 27.62 -8.26 -8.30
CA GLU A 61 28.96 -8.82 -8.40
C GLU A 61 28.95 -10.07 -9.28
N TYR A 62 29.83 -10.04 -10.28
CA TYR A 62 29.91 -11.05 -11.32
C TYR A 62 31.36 -11.32 -11.67
N LYS A 63 31.64 -12.58 -12.01
CA LYS A 63 32.92 -13.06 -12.54
C LYS A 63 32.74 -13.51 -13.98
N VAL A 64 33.76 -13.30 -14.80
CA VAL A 64 33.81 -13.86 -16.15
C VAL A 64 34.87 -14.95 -16.19
N VAL A 65 34.44 -16.15 -16.57
CA VAL A 65 35.33 -17.28 -16.85
C VAL A 65 35.42 -17.45 -18.35
N LEU A 66 36.63 -17.31 -18.88
CA LEU A 66 36.95 -17.60 -20.27
C LEU A 66 37.58 -18.97 -20.38
N ARG A 67 37.18 -19.73 -21.39
CA ARG A 67 37.80 -21.00 -21.76
C ARG A 67 38.02 -21.01 -23.25
N TRP A 68 39.15 -21.53 -23.70
CA TRP A 68 39.43 -21.71 -25.11
C TRP A 68 40.15 -23.02 -25.34
N LEU A 69 40.10 -23.50 -26.58
CA LEU A 69 40.86 -24.66 -27.01
C LEU A 69 42.07 -24.19 -27.81
N TRP A 70 43.23 -24.76 -27.49
CA TRP A 70 44.48 -24.52 -28.21
C TRP A 70 45.17 -25.85 -28.41
N GLU A 71 45.21 -26.32 -29.66
CA GLU A 71 45.64 -27.68 -30.00
C GLU A 71 47.15 -27.81 -30.21
N ARG A 72 47.85 -26.68 -30.41
CA ARG A 72 49.29 -26.67 -30.63
C ARG A 72 50.04 -26.54 -29.31
N PRO A 73 51.21 -27.17 -29.14
CA PRO A 73 52.12 -26.81 -28.07
C PRO A 73 52.38 -25.31 -28.12
N LEU A 74 52.14 -24.62 -27.00
CA LEU A 74 52.41 -23.18 -26.90
C LEU A 74 53.76 -22.98 -26.20
N ASP A 75 54.78 -22.66 -26.98
CA ASP A 75 56.06 -22.17 -26.46
C ASP A 75 55.94 -20.68 -26.14
N GLY A 76 55.07 -20.32 -25.20
CA GLY A 76 54.72 -18.92 -24.94
C GLY A 76 53.57 -18.73 -23.95
N PHE A 77 52.76 -17.70 -24.16
CA PHE A 77 51.65 -17.33 -23.27
C PHE A 77 50.46 -16.74 -24.04
N PHE A 78 49.30 -16.74 -23.41
CA PHE A 78 48.12 -16.04 -23.87
C PHE A 78 48.07 -14.63 -23.29
N VAL A 79 47.63 -13.67 -24.10
CA VAL A 79 47.30 -12.31 -23.68
C VAL A 79 45.80 -12.14 -23.81
N ILE A 80 45.17 -11.70 -22.73
CA ILE A 80 43.74 -11.45 -22.69
C ILE A 80 43.51 -9.96 -22.59
N THR A 81 42.80 -9.43 -23.57
CA THR A 81 42.43 -8.02 -23.60
C THR A 81 40.92 -7.89 -23.50
N ARG A 82 40.45 -7.02 -22.61
CA ARG A 82 39.03 -6.70 -22.44
C ARG A 82 38.74 -5.33 -23.06
N PHE A 83 37.57 -5.18 -23.66
CA PHE A 83 37.02 -3.91 -24.08
C PHE A 83 35.51 -3.87 -23.78
N GLU A 84 35.03 -2.71 -23.35
CA GLU A 84 33.61 -2.43 -23.15
C GLU A 84 32.95 -2.15 -24.50
N ALA A 85 31.78 -2.72 -24.76
CA ALA A 85 31.07 -2.60 -26.04
C ALA A 85 30.80 -1.14 -26.42
N ASP A 86 30.41 -0.32 -25.44
CA ASP A 86 30.04 1.09 -25.64
C ASP A 86 31.24 2.04 -25.56
N LYS A 87 32.41 1.53 -25.17
CA LYS A 87 33.67 2.28 -25.07
C LYS A 87 34.81 1.45 -25.66
N PRO A 88 34.86 1.23 -26.98
CA PRO A 88 35.87 0.36 -27.60
C PRO A 88 37.32 0.79 -27.32
N GLU A 89 37.54 2.06 -26.97
CA GLU A 89 38.82 2.62 -26.54
C GLU A 89 39.25 2.19 -25.13
N SER A 90 38.36 1.59 -24.30
CA SER A 90 38.62 1.11 -22.93
C SER A 90 39.52 -0.14 -22.84
N LYS A 91 40.35 -0.36 -23.86
CA LYS A 91 41.18 -1.54 -24.04
C LYS A 91 42.11 -1.76 -22.84
N GLN A 92 41.88 -2.83 -22.10
CA GLN A 92 42.67 -3.19 -20.92
C GLN A 92 43.23 -4.61 -21.07
N ILE A 93 44.55 -4.77 -20.92
CA ILE A 93 45.14 -6.10 -20.75
C ILE A 93 44.79 -6.57 -19.35
N VAL A 94 43.97 -7.62 -19.26
CA VAL A 94 43.45 -8.14 -17.98
C VAL A 94 44.24 -9.34 -17.48
N ALA A 95 44.95 -10.05 -18.36
CA ALA A 95 45.82 -11.15 -17.96
C ALA A 95 46.88 -11.51 -18.98
N THR A 96 47.93 -12.17 -18.48
CA THR A 96 48.94 -12.88 -19.27
C THR A 96 49.23 -14.20 -18.57
N LEU A 97 48.99 -15.33 -19.25
CA LEU A 97 48.93 -16.65 -18.61
C LEU A 97 49.29 -17.77 -19.59
N SER A 98 49.76 -18.90 -19.07
CA SER A 98 50.11 -20.09 -19.86
C SER A 98 49.01 -21.17 -19.88
N SER A 99 47.89 -20.95 -19.19
CA SER A 99 46.75 -21.86 -19.14
C SER A 99 45.71 -21.53 -20.21
N ASN A 100 44.84 -22.48 -20.57
CA ASN A 100 43.72 -22.26 -21.50
C ASN A 100 42.42 -21.79 -20.80
N VAL A 101 42.55 -21.28 -19.58
CA VAL A 101 41.46 -20.84 -18.73
C VAL A 101 41.88 -19.53 -18.08
N PHE A 102 40.94 -18.59 -18.06
CA PHE A 102 41.04 -17.34 -17.34
C PHE A 102 39.78 -17.11 -16.52
N GLU A 103 39.98 -16.61 -15.31
CA GLU A 103 38.93 -16.15 -14.43
C GLU A 103 39.29 -14.73 -13.98
N THR A 104 38.32 -13.82 -14.05
CA THR A 104 38.50 -12.46 -13.52
C THR A 104 38.78 -12.54 -12.02
N SER A 105 39.95 -12.06 -11.60
CA SER A 105 40.29 -11.91 -10.17
C SER A 105 39.72 -10.61 -9.60
N ASP A 106 39.60 -10.55 -8.28
CA ASP A 106 38.91 -9.50 -7.49
C ASP A 106 39.22 -8.02 -7.83
N PRO A 107 40.33 -7.59 -8.47
CA PRO A 107 40.48 -6.20 -8.91
C PRO A 107 39.80 -5.88 -10.26
N SER A 108 39.35 -6.89 -11.01
CA SER A 108 38.80 -6.74 -12.37
C SER A 108 37.29 -6.98 -12.42
N HIS A 109 36.57 -6.46 -11.42
CA HIS A 109 35.11 -6.44 -11.42
C HIS A 109 34.62 -5.91 -12.76
N VAL A 110 33.71 -6.66 -13.35
CA VAL A 110 32.97 -6.25 -14.54
C VAL A 110 31.73 -5.50 -14.05
N GLU A 111 31.44 -4.36 -14.67
CA GLU A 111 30.33 -3.51 -14.22
C GLU A 111 28.98 -4.13 -14.66
N PRO A 112 28.01 -4.28 -13.75
CA PRO A 112 26.66 -4.75 -14.07
C PRO A 112 25.97 -3.93 -15.14
N GLY A 113 25.22 -4.59 -16.02
CA GLY A 113 24.51 -3.94 -17.13
C GLY A 113 25.40 -3.61 -18.34
N HIS A 114 26.71 -3.84 -18.27
CA HIS A 114 27.62 -3.62 -19.39
C HIS A 114 27.85 -4.90 -20.18
N THR A 115 28.17 -4.71 -21.47
CA THR A 115 28.65 -5.79 -22.34
C THR A 115 30.15 -5.64 -22.53
N TYR A 116 30.88 -6.74 -22.33
CA TYR A 116 32.31 -6.81 -22.58
C TYR A 116 32.60 -7.78 -23.71
N PHE A 117 33.63 -7.46 -24.48
CA PHE A 117 34.26 -8.38 -25.40
C PHE A 117 35.68 -8.64 -24.92
N TYR A 118 36.09 -9.89 -25.06
CA TYR A 118 37.46 -10.30 -24.76
C TYR A 118 38.14 -10.65 -26.07
N GLN A 119 39.42 -10.33 -26.18
CA GLN A 119 40.28 -10.78 -27.26
C GLN A 119 41.35 -11.67 -26.63
N VAL A 120 41.38 -12.94 -27.03
CA VAL A 120 42.38 -13.92 -26.60
C VAL A 120 43.40 -14.05 -27.72
N GLU A 121 44.66 -13.73 -27.43
CA GLU A 121 45.77 -13.85 -28.38
C GLU A 121 46.83 -14.80 -27.83
N ALA A 122 47.29 -15.75 -28.63
CA ALA A 122 48.47 -16.54 -28.34
C ALA A 122 49.72 -15.74 -28.75
N ARG A 123 50.75 -15.74 -27.89
CA ARG A 123 52.06 -15.19 -28.18
C ARG A 123 53.14 -16.21 -27.96
N ASP A 124 53.98 -16.44 -28.96
CA ASP A 124 55.14 -17.32 -28.83
C ASP A 124 56.35 -16.58 -28.21
N ILE A 125 57.42 -17.33 -27.91
CA ILE A 125 58.70 -16.79 -27.41
C ILE A 125 59.37 -15.77 -28.34
N HIS A 126 58.98 -15.72 -29.62
CA HIS A 126 59.50 -14.78 -30.61
C HIS A 126 58.64 -13.51 -30.73
N GLY A 127 57.53 -13.44 -29.99
CA GLY A 127 56.60 -12.32 -29.99
C GLY A 127 55.61 -12.33 -31.16
N ASN A 128 55.52 -13.41 -31.94
CA ASN A 128 54.49 -13.57 -32.95
C ASN A 128 53.11 -13.66 -32.26
N ARG A 129 52.06 -13.14 -32.91
CA ARG A 129 50.71 -13.05 -32.36
C ARG A 129 49.74 -13.83 -33.24
N GLU A 130 48.94 -14.71 -32.63
CA GLU A 130 47.86 -15.43 -33.31
C GLU A 130 46.56 -15.21 -32.53
N ALA A 131 45.48 -14.84 -33.22
CA ALA A 131 44.19 -14.67 -32.59
C ALA A 131 43.60 -16.04 -32.25
N VAL A 132 43.18 -16.22 -30.99
CA VAL A 132 42.55 -17.45 -30.52
C VAL A 132 41.04 -17.33 -30.61
N GLY A 133 40.46 -16.23 -30.12
CA GLY A 133 39.02 -16.03 -30.17
C GLY A 133 38.59 -14.73 -29.49
N SER A 134 37.32 -14.36 -29.71
CA SER A 134 36.78 -13.07 -29.24
C SER A 134 35.42 -13.19 -28.56
N PRO A 135 35.32 -13.84 -27.37
CA PRO A 135 34.03 -14.11 -26.76
C PRO A 135 33.39 -12.83 -26.19
N ARG A 136 32.05 -12.79 -26.23
CA ARG A 136 31.21 -11.74 -25.65
C ARG A 136 30.67 -12.18 -24.29
N ALA A 137 30.68 -11.27 -23.32
CA ALA A 137 30.09 -11.46 -22.00
C ALA A 137 29.13 -10.30 -21.68
N GLU A 138 27.86 -10.60 -21.49
CA GLU A 138 26.85 -9.63 -21.04
C GLU A 138 26.70 -9.75 -19.53
N ILE A 139 26.99 -8.68 -18.81
CA ILE A 139 26.91 -8.69 -17.35
C ILE A 139 25.51 -8.27 -16.97
N PRO A 140 24.74 -9.14 -16.28
CA PRO A 140 23.39 -8.78 -15.90
C PRO A 140 23.38 -7.67 -14.85
N LEU A 141 22.22 -7.03 -14.70
CA LEU A 141 21.94 -6.10 -13.63
C LEU A 141 21.05 -6.77 -12.58
N ASP A 142 21.37 -6.55 -11.30
CA ASP A 142 20.52 -6.95 -10.17
C ASP A 142 19.70 -5.78 -9.66
N PHE A 143 18.51 -6.09 -9.17
CA PHE A 143 17.70 -5.13 -8.43
C PHE A 143 17.87 -5.37 -6.93
N VAL A 144 18.22 -4.33 -6.18
CA VAL A 144 18.47 -4.42 -4.74
C VAL A 144 17.40 -3.64 -3.98
N ILE A 145 16.76 -4.31 -3.03
CA ILE A 145 15.79 -3.74 -2.11
C ILE A 145 16.44 -3.71 -0.73
N SER A 146 16.68 -2.50 -0.24
CA SER A 146 17.29 -2.23 1.06
C SER A 146 16.38 -1.34 1.92
N GLY A 147 16.40 -1.58 3.23
CA GLY A 147 15.54 -0.85 4.18
C GLY A 147 14.04 -1.00 3.86
N THR A 148 13.26 0.06 4.07
CA THR A 148 11.83 0.09 3.70
C THR A 148 11.62 0.91 2.44
N ILE A 149 11.13 0.26 1.38
CA ILE A 149 10.78 0.92 0.11
C ILE A 149 9.27 0.94 -0.04
N ASP A 150 8.71 2.14 -0.08
CA ASP A 150 7.30 2.34 -0.40
C ASP A 150 7.08 2.33 -1.92
N GLY A 151 6.01 1.68 -2.37
CA GLY A 151 5.63 1.55 -3.77
C GLY A 151 5.34 2.89 -4.46
N ARG A 152 5.07 3.94 -3.67
CA ARG A 152 4.97 5.32 -4.17
C ARG A 152 6.32 5.83 -4.69
N THR A 153 7.41 5.43 -4.05
CA THR A 153 8.78 5.73 -4.50
C THR A 153 9.11 4.95 -5.76
N LEU A 154 8.69 3.68 -5.84
CA LEU A 154 8.93 2.82 -7.01
C LEU A 154 8.17 3.27 -8.26
N ARG A 155 7.04 3.96 -8.14
CA ARG A 155 6.32 4.50 -9.30
C ARG A 155 7.15 5.47 -10.12
N HIS A 156 8.08 6.21 -9.53
CA HIS A 156 8.95 7.09 -10.31
C HIS A 156 9.91 6.32 -11.23
N HIS A 157 10.09 5.01 -11.00
CA HIS A 157 10.89 4.14 -11.85
C HIS A 157 10.07 3.41 -12.93
N THR A 158 8.75 3.44 -12.85
CA THR A 158 7.85 2.82 -13.84
C THR A 158 7.15 3.94 -14.61
N SER A 159 7.33 4.01 -15.93
CA SER A 159 6.72 5.03 -16.79
C SER A 159 5.19 4.91 -16.94
N ASP A 160 4.54 4.17 -16.06
CA ASP A 160 3.14 3.77 -16.17
C ASP A 160 2.32 4.43 -15.06
N GLU A 161 1.33 5.23 -15.44
CA GLU A 161 0.37 5.85 -14.51
C GLU A 161 -0.57 4.79 -13.88
N THR A 162 -0.53 3.54 -14.37
CA THR A 162 -1.33 2.46 -13.82
C THR A 162 -0.96 2.17 -12.37
N ARG A 163 -1.92 1.57 -11.65
CA ARG A 163 -1.74 1.08 -10.28
C ARG A 163 -0.91 -0.21 -10.23
N ASN A 164 0.12 -0.32 -11.07
CA ASN A 164 0.94 -1.52 -11.23
C ASN A 164 2.41 -1.16 -11.03
N ILE A 165 3.05 -1.80 -10.07
CA ILE A 165 4.48 -1.75 -9.83
C ILE A 165 5.07 -3.01 -10.45
N ARG A 166 5.84 -2.84 -11.53
CA ARG A 166 6.52 -3.94 -12.20
C ARG A 166 8.02 -3.82 -12.04
N ILE A 167 8.63 -4.80 -11.36
CA ILE A 167 10.08 -4.97 -11.24
C ILE A 167 10.46 -6.16 -12.10
N ALA A 168 10.92 -5.89 -13.32
CA ALA A 168 11.24 -6.89 -14.33
C ALA A 168 12.49 -6.47 -15.12
N GLY A 169 13.08 -7.42 -15.86
CA GLY A 169 14.28 -7.18 -16.67
C GLY A 169 15.60 -7.34 -15.92
N TYR A 170 15.54 -7.68 -14.63
CA TYR A 170 16.71 -7.96 -13.80
C TYR A 170 17.01 -9.46 -13.74
N HIS A 171 18.30 -9.80 -13.62
CA HIS A 171 18.69 -11.19 -13.46
C HIS A 171 18.32 -11.70 -12.07
N ARG A 172 18.72 -10.95 -11.03
CA ARG A 172 18.40 -11.28 -9.64
C ARG A 172 17.69 -10.13 -8.96
N ILE A 173 16.76 -10.45 -8.08
CA ILE A 173 16.18 -9.50 -7.13
C ILE A 173 16.70 -9.88 -5.74
N PHE A 174 17.47 -8.98 -5.15
CA PHE A 174 18.01 -9.10 -3.81
C PHE A 174 17.16 -8.31 -2.83
N PHE A 175 16.69 -8.99 -1.79
CA PHE A 175 16.20 -8.34 -0.60
C PHE A 175 17.28 -8.45 0.48
N GLU A 176 17.80 -7.30 0.90
CA GLU A 176 18.73 -7.23 2.02
C GLU A 176 18.06 -7.65 3.34
N SER A 177 18.89 -7.89 4.36
CA SER A 177 18.44 -8.36 5.66
C SER A 177 17.37 -7.46 6.25
N GLY A 178 16.18 -8.01 6.50
CA GLY A 178 15.03 -7.28 7.06
C GLY A 178 14.44 -6.19 6.16
N ALA A 179 14.74 -6.20 4.86
CA ALA A 179 14.16 -5.25 3.92
C ALA A 179 12.62 -5.41 3.84
N VAL A 180 11.91 -4.29 3.64
CA VAL A 180 10.44 -4.26 3.54
C VAL A 180 10.03 -3.54 2.26
N LEU A 181 9.40 -4.26 1.35
CA LEU A 181 8.78 -3.70 0.14
C LEU A 181 7.28 -3.51 0.38
N ARG A 182 6.83 -2.26 0.47
CA ARG A 182 5.43 -1.92 0.74
C ARG A 182 4.68 -1.46 -0.50
N HIS A 183 3.65 -2.19 -0.95
CA HIS A 183 2.95 -1.88 -2.21
C HIS A 183 1.54 -1.27 -2.07
N PHE A 184 0.97 -1.15 -0.86
CA PHE A 184 -0.35 -0.56 -0.60
C PHE A 184 -1.49 -1.18 -1.44
N ASP A 185 -2.27 -0.34 -2.13
CA ASP A 185 -3.35 -0.72 -3.05
C ASP A 185 -2.88 -0.86 -4.50
N TYR A 186 -1.57 -1.04 -4.73
CA TYR A 186 -0.99 -1.31 -6.05
C TYR A 186 -0.81 -2.80 -6.28
N ASP A 187 -0.96 -3.21 -7.53
CA ASP A 187 -0.54 -4.52 -7.97
C ASP A 187 1.00 -4.52 -8.06
N LEU A 188 1.65 -5.58 -7.61
CA LEU A 188 3.09 -5.76 -7.60
C LEU A 188 3.43 -7.00 -8.44
N VAL A 189 4.27 -6.83 -9.45
CA VAL A 189 4.82 -7.93 -10.26
C VAL A 189 6.34 -7.93 -10.13
N LEU A 190 6.87 -8.97 -9.50
CA LEU A 190 8.30 -9.26 -9.45
C LEU A 190 8.61 -10.35 -10.47
N GLN A 191 9.49 -10.07 -11.42
CA GLN A 191 9.90 -11.03 -12.44
C GLN A 191 11.42 -11.00 -12.61
N SER A 192 12.07 -12.12 -12.32
CA SER A 192 13.53 -12.27 -12.43
C SER A 192 13.94 -13.71 -12.72
N ASN A 193 15.23 -13.96 -12.90
CA ASN A 193 15.75 -15.32 -12.94
C ASN A 193 15.85 -15.91 -11.54
N GLU A 194 16.25 -15.10 -10.55
CA GLU A 194 16.47 -15.55 -9.17
C GLU A 194 16.00 -14.50 -8.14
N ILE A 195 15.41 -14.96 -7.04
CA ILE A 195 15.08 -14.13 -5.87
C ILE A 195 15.90 -14.58 -4.68
N ILE A 196 16.65 -13.65 -4.09
CA ILE A 196 17.50 -13.90 -2.93
C ILE A 196 17.00 -13.00 -1.80
N SER A 197 16.67 -13.58 -0.66
CA SER A 197 16.06 -12.83 0.45
C SER A 197 16.59 -13.27 1.81
N ASP A 198 16.96 -12.33 2.67
CA ASP A 198 17.39 -12.61 4.05
C ASP A 198 16.38 -12.06 5.07
N GLY A 199 15.27 -12.77 5.28
CA GLY A 199 14.26 -12.38 6.26
C GLY A 199 13.51 -11.11 5.86
N ALA A 200 13.38 -10.85 4.57
CA ALA A 200 12.68 -9.70 4.04
C ALA A 200 11.16 -9.91 4.00
N GLN A 201 10.44 -8.81 3.81
CA GLN A 201 9.00 -8.76 3.80
C GLN A 201 8.49 -7.99 2.58
N ILE A 202 7.48 -8.53 1.91
CA ILE A 202 6.63 -7.80 0.97
C ILE A 202 5.30 -7.60 1.68
N GLU A 203 4.84 -6.35 1.87
CA GLU A 203 3.56 -6.08 2.51
C GLU A 203 2.70 -5.08 1.73
N SER A 204 1.38 -5.22 1.79
CA SER A 204 0.47 -4.22 1.23
C SER A 204 0.37 -3.00 2.15
N PHE A 205 -0.22 -3.15 3.33
CA PHE A 205 -0.41 -2.09 4.31
C PHE A 205 0.26 -2.43 5.64
N PRO A 206 0.84 -1.45 6.35
CA PRO A 206 1.35 -1.67 7.70
C PRO A 206 0.20 -1.98 8.65
N GLU A 207 0.48 -2.65 9.76
CA GLU A 207 -0.54 -3.08 10.74
C GLU A 207 -1.38 -1.92 11.30
N THR A 208 -0.80 -0.73 11.40
CA THR A 208 -1.46 0.48 11.93
C THR A 208 -2.30 1.23 10.88
N SER A 209 -2.36 0.74 9.63
CA SER A 209 -3.05 1.43 8.54
C SER A 209 -4.58 1.41 8.70
N LYS A 210 -5.17 2.60 8.73
CA LYS A 210 -6.62 2.81 8.83
C LYS A 210 -7.08 3.84 7.81
N ALA A 211 -8.27 3.63 7.25
CA ALA A 211 -8.92 4.60 6.37
C ALA A 211 -9.43 5.81 7.16
N ASP A 212 -9.59 6.93 6.46
CA ASP A 212 -10.12 8.16 7.05
C ASP A 212 -11.55 7.96 7.58
N LEU A 213 -11.98 8.87 8.46
CA LEU A 213 -13.33 8.85 9.04
C LEU A 213 -14.39 8.65 7.95
N ASN A 214 -15.32 7.73 8.19
CA ASN A 214 -16.42 7.41 7.28
C ASN A 214 -15.98 6.87 5.89
N GLN A 215 -14.76 6.36 5.72
CA GLN A 215 -14.30 5.70 4.49
C GLN A 215 -14.04 4.21 4.67
N ASN A 216 -14.32 3.42 3.62
CA ASN A 216 -13.96 2.00 3.60
C ASN A 216 -12.44 1.84 3.54
N GLY A 217 -11.94 0.77 4.14
CA GLY A 217 -10.57 0.33 3.97
C GLY A 217 -10.29 -0.03 2.51
N LYS A 218 -9.07 0.28 2.04
CA LYS A 218 -8.58 -0.14 0.74
C LYS A 218 -8.18 -1.61 0.73
N ASN A 219 -8.49 -2.28 -0.37
CA ASN A 219 -8.08 -3.65 -0.61
C ASN A 219 -6.56 -3.72 -0.86
N ALA A 220 -5.94 -4.81 -0.42
CA ALA A 220 -4.57 -5.12 -0.85
C ALA A 220 -4.58 -5.47 -2.35
N GLY A 221 -3.67 -4.87 -3.11
CA GLY A 221 -3.49 -5.17 -4.54
C GLY A 221 -2.98 -6.60 -4.77
N HIS A 222 -2.85 -7.00 -6.03
CA HIS A 222 -2.34 -8.32 -6.41
C HIS A 222 -0.82 -8.37 -6.29
N VAL A 223 -0.27 -9.37 -5.61
CA VAL A 223 1.18 -9.66 -5.59
C VAL A 223 1.46 -10.87 -6.47
N GLN A 224 2.29 -10.68 -7.49
CA GLN A 224 2.78 -11.73 -8.36
C GLN A 224 4.30 -11.83 -8.30
N VAL A 225 4.82 -13.02 -7.99
CA VAL A 225 6.26 -13.30 -7.93
C VAL A 225 6.58 -14.43 -8.89
N LEU A 226 7.39 -14.14 -9.91
CA LEU A 226 7.80 -15.08 -10.96
C LEU A 226 9.32 -15.18 -10.98
N ALA A 227 9.86 -16.35 -10.66
CA ALA A 227 11.29 -16.61 -10.73
C ALA A 227 11.62 -18.04 -11.15
N LYS A 228 12.84 -18.28 -11.63
CA LYS A 228 13.33 -19.65 -11.83
C LYS A 228 13.91 -20.20 -10.54
N PHE A 229 14.73 -19.42 -9.85
CA PHE A 229 15.41 -19.82 -8.63
C PHE A 229 14.97 -18.94 -7.45
N GLY A 230 15.02 -19.49 -6.24
CA GLY A 230 14.79 -18.73 -5.01
C GLY A 230 15.60 -19.29 -3.85
N SER A 231 16.16 -18.40 -3.03
CA SER A 231 16.92 -18.77 -1.83
C SER A 231 16.68 -17.83 -0.64
N GLY A 232 16.91 -18.36 0.57
CA GLY A 232 16.83 -17.62 1.82
C GLY A 232 15.44 -17.63 2.47
N SER A 233 14.96 -16.51 3.00
CA SER A 233 13.63 -16.41 3.60
C SER A 233 12.88 -15.14 3.22
N LEU A 234 11.62 -15.28 2.83
CA LEU A 234 10.77 -14.20 2.36
C LEU A 234 9.36 -14.34 2.95
N GLU A 235 8.86 -13.27 3.56
CA GLU A 235 7.48 -13.17 4.02
C GLU A 235 6.65 -12.31 3.06
N ILE A 236 5.44 -12.75 2.71
CA ILE A 236 4.49 -11.95 1.92
C ILE A 236 3.24 -11.70 2.76
N VAL A 237 3.02 -10.46 3.19
CA VAL A 237 1.88 -10.04 4.00
C VAL A 237 0.86 -9.28 3.17
N SER A 238 -0.17 -9.99 2.70
CA SER A 238 -1.33 -9.39 2.03
C SER A 238 -2.36 -8.97 3.07
N ARG A 239 -2.27 -7.72 3.51
CA ARG A 239 -3.12 -7.10 4.53
C ARG A 239 -4.11 -6.10 3.93
N GLY A 240 -5.40 -6.20 4.21
CA GLY A 240 -6.35 -5.13 3.89
C GLY A 240 -6.25 -3.96 4.87
N GLN A 241 -6.50 -2.72 4.42
CA GLN A 241 -6.49 -1.55 5.32
C GLN A 241 -7.69 -1.58 6.27
N ALA A 242 -7.54 -1.17 7.53
CA ALA A 242 -8.68 -1.07 8.45
C ALA A 242 -9.70 -0.02 7.98
N GLY A 243 -10.98 -0.26 8.19
CA GLY A 243 -12.06 0.68 7.87
C GLY A 243 -12.03 1.92 8.77
N GLY A 244 -12.51 3.04 8.24
CA GLY A 244 -12.68 4.28 8.99
C GLY A 244 -13.81 4.19 10.01
N ASP A 245 -13.66 4.91 11.11
CA ASP A 245 -14.71 4.97 12.14
C ASP A 245 -15.97 5.68 11.61
N GLY A 246 -17.12 5.35 12.20
CA GLY A 246 -18.36 6.05 11.94
C GLY A 246 -18.32 7.46 12.55
N PRO A 247 -18.89 8.47 11.87
CA PRO A 247 -19.07 9.79 12.48
C PRO A 247 -19.94 9.74 13.73
N ARG A 248 -19.68 10.65 14.67
CA ARG A 248 -20.52 10.86 15.84
C ARG A 248 -21.93 11.29 15.43
N GLY A 249 -22.94 10.85 16.18
CA GLY A 249 -24.31 11.34 16.04
C GLY A 249 -24.47 12.82 16.40
N SER A 250 -25.55 13.45 15.95
CA SER A 250 -25.84 14.86 16.25
C SER A 250 -26.22 15.06 17.72
N ASP A 251 -25.77 16.16 18.33
CA ASP A 251 -26.20 16.53 19.67
C ASP A 251 -27.69 16.94 19.67
N GLY A 252 -28.37 16.64 20.78
CA GLY A 252 -29.76 17.04 21.00
C GLY A 252 -29.89 18.53 21.30
N ALA A 253 -30.94 19.17 20.80
CA ALA A 253 -31.20 20.58 21.08
C ALA A 253 -31.49 20.81 22.57
N THR A 254 -31.03 21.92 23.14
CA THR A 254 -31.40 22.28 24.52
C THR A 254 -32.87 22.69 24.59
N GLY A 255 -33.57 22.24 25.62
CA GLY A 255 -34.98 22.58 25.82
C GLY A 255 -35.20 24.06 26.11
N ALA A 256 -36.35 24.59 25.71
CA ALA A 256 -36.75 25.97 26.00
C ALA A 256 -37.21 26.15 27.45
N GLN A 257 -37.17 27.40 27.95
CA GLN A 257 -37.69 27.73 29.27
C GLN A 257 -39.20 27.47 29.39
N GLY A 258 -39.65 27.02 30.56
CA GLY A 258 -41.07 26.86 30.86
C GLY A 258 -41.83 28.20 30.87
N PRO A 259 -43.16 28.17 30.73
CA PRO A 259 -43.96 29.40 30.79
C PRO A 259 -43.86 30.06 32.17
N ARG A 260 -43.82 31.40 32.19
CA ARG A 260 -43.87 32.15 33.46
C ARG A 260 -45.20 31.92 34.17
N GLY A 261 -45.17 31.88 35.50
CA GLY A 261 -46.38 31.90 36.32
C GLY A 261 -47.17 33.21 36.14
N ALA A 262 -48.47 33.17 36.43
CA ALA A 262 -49.31 34.36 36.44
C ALA A 262 -48.99 35.21 37.68
N ASP A 263 -48.95 36.54 37.50
CA ASP A 263 -48.72 37.47 38.60
C ASP A 263 -49.90 37.47 39.60
N ALA A 264 -49.63 37.87 40.84
CA ALA A 264 -50.69 37.99 41.84
C ALA A 264 -51.62 39.15 41.49
N GLU A 265 -52.92 38.93 41.61
CA GLU A 265 -53.91 39.99 41.55
C GLU A 265 -54.28 40.44 42.95
N THR A 266 -54.21 41.76 43.17
CA THR A 266 -54.54 42.38 44.44
C THR A 266 -55.65 43.40 44.27
N TYR A 267 -56.58 43.43 45.20
CA TYR A 267 -57.54 44.51 45.34
C TYR A 267 -57.41 45.16 46.72
N LEU A 268 -57.75 46.44 46.80
CA LEU A 268 -57.83 47.16 48.07
C LEU A 268 -59.13 46.74 48.76
N SER A 269 -59.04 46.12 49.93
CA SER A 269 -60.21 45.79 50.74
C SER A 269 -60.28 46.74 51.94
N GLY A 270 -61.46 47.32 52.15
CA GLY A 270 -61.65 48.48 53.01
C GLY A 270 -61.76 49.72 52.15
N GLY A 271 -62.76 50.56 52.41
CA GLY A 271 -63.03 51.79 51.69
C GLY A 271 -61.91 52.80 51.90
N CYS A 272 -60.76 52.58 51.29
CA CYS A 272 -59.72 53.58 51.09
C CYS A 272 -60.29 54.61 50.12
N ALA A 273 -61.18 55.46 50.63
CA ALA A 273 -61.45 56.74 50.02
C ALA A 273 -60.09 57.37 49.77
N ARG A 274 -59.81 57.78 48.54
CA ARG A 274 -58.65 58.62 48.25
C ARG A 274 -58.82 59.83 49.15
N PHE A 275 -58.15 59.84 50.31
CA PHE A 275 -58.20 60.97 51.21
C PHE A 275 -57.66 62.16 50.40
N HIS A 276 -58.56 63.09 50.12
CA HIS A 276 -58.23 64.41 49.62
C HIS A 276 -57.08 64.97 50.47
N ALA A 277 -56.14 65.67 49.82
CA ALA A 277 -54.85 66.12 50.37
C ALA A 277 -54.93 67.02 51.63
N ASP A 278 -56.12 67.29 52.16
CA ASP A 278 -56.39 68.29 53.19
C ASP A 278 -56.86 67.70 54.55
N TRP A 279 -56.83 66.37 54.76
CA TRP A 279 -57.28 65.76 56.03
C TRP A 279 -56.12 65.52 57.02
N PRO A 280 -56.21 65.95 58.29
CA PRO A 280 -55.17 65.76 59.31
C PRO A 280 -54.79 64.30 59.53
N SER A 281 -53.47 64.06 59.49
CA SER A 281 -52.73 62.83 59.24
C SER A 281 -52.73 61.74 60.34
N ASN A 282 -53.73 61.67 61.22
CA ASN A 282 -53.62 60.90 62.48
C ASN A 282 -54.65 59.77 62.71
N LEU A 283 -55.34 59.27 61.67
CA LEU A 283 -56.09 58.01 61.77
C LEU A 283 -55.44 56.97 60.86
N GLY A 284 -54.68 56.05 61.46
CA GLY A 284 -54.00 54.95 60.81
C GLY A 284 -54.96 53.87 60.30
N GLU A 285 -55.85 54.21 59.38
CA GLU A 285 -56.56 53.20 58.59
C GLU A 285 -55.57 52.54 57.64
N SER A 286 -55.00 51.42 58.10
CA SER A 286 -54.18 50.53 57.30
C SER A 286 -55.02 50.01 56.11
N CYS A 287 -54.83 50.61 54.93
CA CYS A 287 -55.34 50.05 53.68
C CYS A 287 -54.80 48.62 53.54
N SER A 288 -55.67 47.64 53.77
CA SER A 288 -55.29 46.23 53.67
C SER A 288 -55.46 45.77 52.22
N THR A 289 -54.34 45.61 51.52
CA THR A 289 -54.30 44.92 50.24
C THR A 289 -54.63 43.45 50.47
N ARG A 290 -55.74 42.98 49.90
CA ARG A 290 -56.10 41.56 49.88
C ARG A 290 -55.84 41.00 48.50
N CYS A 291 -55.45 39.73 48.46
CA CYS A 291 -55.25 39.01 47.21
C CYS A 291 -56.62 38.60 46.65
N SER A 292 -56.90 38.98 45.41
CA SER A 292 -57.99 38.37 44.64
C SER A 292 -57.52 37.04 44.03
N ALA A 293 -56.25 36.97 43.62
CA ALA A 293 -55.61 35.75 43.15
C ALA A 293 -54.14 35.72 43.62
N ASN A 294 -53.67 34.54 44.03
CA ASN A 294 -52.25 34.35 44.30
C ASN A 294 -51.47 34.27 42.99
N ALA A 295 -50.21 34.72 43.01
CA ALA A 295 -49.29 34.43 41.91
C ALA A 295 -49.09 32.92 41.78
N THR A 296 -48.90 32.43 40.56
CA THR A 296 -48.64 31.00 40.32
C THR A 296 -47.15 30.74 40.13
N SER A 297 -46.71 29.54 40.47
CA SER A 297 -45.35 29.07 40.16
C SER A 297 -45.16 28.98 38.65
N GLY A 298 -43.91 29.09 38.21
CA GLY A 298 -43.57 28.89 36.80
C GLY A 298 -43.83 27.45 36.34
N GLY A 299 -44.12 27.29 35.05
CA GLY A 299 -44.29 25.97 34.44
C GLY A 299 -42.97 25.22 34.30
N GLN A 300 -43.04 23.91 34.09
CA GLN A 300 -41.86 23.09 33.83
C GLN A 300 -41.14 23.53 32.54
N GLY A 301 -39.81 23.47 32.55
CA GLY A 301 -39.01 23.65 31.33
C GLY A 301 -39.31 22.60 30.26
N ILE A 302 -39.09 22.93 28.99
CA ILE A 302 -39.27 21.98 27.89
C ILE A 302 -38.14 20.95 27.95
N GLN A 303 -38.46 19.68 27.67
CA GLN A 303 -37.46 18.61 27.59
C GLN A 303 -36.42 18.90 26.50
N GLY A 304 -35.16 18.56 26.75
CA GLY A 304 -34.13 18.60 25.73
C GLY A 304 -34.36 17.58 24.61
N GLY A 305 -33.89 17.89 23.40
CA GLY A 305 -33.95 16.99 22.26
C GLY A 305 -33.11 15.73 22.49
N ALA A 306 -33.56 14.61 21.92
CA ALA A 306 -32.77 13.38 21.90
C ALA A 306 -31.48 13.58 21.11
N ALA A 307 -30.43 12.87 21.52
CA ALA A 307 -29.22 12.73 20.71
C ALA A 307 -29.52 11.92 19.43
N GLY A 308 -28.73 12.14 18.39
CA GLY A 308 -28.65 11.25 17.24
C GLY A 308 -27.77 10.05 17.55
N SER A 309 -28.13 8.88 17.02
CA SER A 309 -27.27 7.69 17.08
C SER A 309 -25.96 7.91 16.35
N GLY A 310 -24.92 7.21 16.78
CA GLY A 310 -23.66 7.17 16.05
C GLY A 310 -23.82 6.50 14.69
N HIS A 311 -23.07 6.95 13.69
CA HIS A 311 -23.06 6.30 12.38
C HIS A 311 -22.27 4.98 12.43
N PRO A 312 -22.63 3.97 11.61
CA PRO A 312 -21.88 2.72 11.58
C PRO A 312 -20.45 2.95 11.06
N GLY A 313 -19.52 2.15 11.58
CA GLY A 313 -18.15 2.06 11.08
C GLY A 313 -18.11 1.52 9.66
N LYS A 314 -17.01 1.76 8.95
CA LYS A 314 -16.86 1.31 7.57
C LYS A 314 -16.19 -0.04 7.44
N LYS A 315 -16.40 -0.68 6.29
CA LYS A 315 -15.85 -2.00 5.99
C LYS A 315 -14.32 -1.92 5.96
N GLY A 316 -13.64 -2.91 6.51
CA GLY A 316 -12.22 -3.12 6.27
C GLY A 316 -11.91 -3.55 4.83
N GLY A 317 -10.71 -3.26 4.37
CA GLY A 317 -10.25 -3.66 3.04
C GLY A 317 -10.08 -5.18 2.94
N ASP A 318 -10.36 -5.71 1.76
CA ASP A 318 -10.12 -7.12 1.46
C ASP A 318 -8.62 -7.38 1.29
N THR A 319 -8.21 -8.62 1.50
CA THR A 319 -6.83 -9.00 1.16
C THR A 319 -6.64 -9.08 -0.35
N GLY A 320 -5.40 -8.96 -0.80
CA GLY A 320 -5.01 -9.10 -2.19
C GLY A 320 -4.74 -10.54 -2.56
N VAL A 321 -4.87 -10.84 -3.86
CA VAL A 321 -4.43 -12.11 -4.41
C VAL A 321 -2.91 -12.20 -4.26
N VAL A 322 -2.41 -13.37 -3.88
CA VAL A 322 -0.97 -13.63 -3.85
C VAL A 322 -0.69 -14.82 -4.76
N HIS A 323 0.12 -14.61 -5.80
CA HIS A 323 0.54 -15.63 -6.73
C HIS A 323 2.06 -15.71 -6.77
N VAL A 324 2.62 -16.83 -6.31
CA VAL A 324 4.06 -17.07 -6.33
C VAL A 324 4.34 -18.29 -7.19
N GLN A 325 5.25 -18.15 -8.15
CA GLN A 325 5.72 -19.23 -8.99
C GLN A 325 7.24 -19.19 -9.07
N ILE A 326 7.87 -20.17 -8.44
CA ILE A 326 9.33 -20.33 -8.41
C ILE A 326 9.67 -21.76 -8.81
N THR A 327 10.42 -21.92 -9.91
CA THR A 327 10.68 -23.24 -10.52
C THR A 327 11.59 -24.12 -9.66
N ASP A 328 12.56 -23.54 -8.97
CA ASP A 328 13.43 -24.18 -7.98
C ASP A 328 13.51 -23.26 -6.77
N ALA A 329 12.84 -23.67 -5.70
CA ALA A 329 12.77 -22.96 -4.43
C ALA A 329 13.30 -23.84 -3.29
N SER A 330 14.19 -24.78 -3.61
CA SER A 330 14.71 -25.76 -2.64
C SER A 330 15.38 -25.11 -1.43
N GLU A 331 15.95 -23.91 -1.61
CA GLU A 331 16.62 -23.13 -0.58
C GLU A 331 15.80 -21.93 -0.08
N LEU A 332 14.56 -21.75 -0.56
CA LEU A 332 13.70 -20.64 -0.16
C LEU A 332 12.65 -21.07 0.87
N LYS A 333 12.65 -20.37 2.01
CA LYS A 333 11.55 -20.39 2.97
C LYS A 333 10.58 -19.25 2.68
N LEU A 334 9.44 -19.58 2.10
CA LEU A 334 8.38 -18.62 1.79
C LEU A 334 7.23 -18.72 2.79
N GLU A 335 6.83 -17.59 3.39
CA GLU A 335 5.70 -17.51 4.33
C GLU A 335 4.66 -16.48 3.89
N PRO A 336 3.58 -16.87 3.19
CA PRO A 336 2.47 -15.97 2.90
C PRO A 336 1.55 -15.81 4.13
N LYS A 337 1.18 -14.57 4.46
CA LYS A 337 0.22 -14.21 5.51
C LYS A 337 -0.89 -13.34 4.93
N ILE A 338 -2.13 -13.75 5.14
CA ILE A 338 -3.33 -13.09 4.58
C ILE A 338 -4.17 -12.57 5.73
N ILE A 339 -4.29 -11.25 5.84
CA ILE A 339 -4.93 -10.60 6.98
C ILE A 339 -5.95 -9.56 6.48
N PRO A 340 -7.27 -9.83 6.52
CA PRO A 340 -8.25 -8.84 6.09
C PRO A 340 -8.20 -7.61 6.99
N GLY A 341 -8.54 -6.46 6.43
CA GLY A 341 -8.69 -5.24 7.20
C GLY A 341 -9.81 -5.39 8.23
N THR A 342 -9.59 -4.87 9.43
CA THR A 342 -10.66 -4.80 10.44
C THR A 342 -11.69 -3.76 10.06
N GLY A 343 -12.96 -3.98 10.43
CA GLY A 343 -13.98 -2.94 10.31
C GLY A 343 -13.71 -1.76 11.25
N GLY A 344 -14.10 -0.57 10.82
CA GLY A 344 -14.02 0.64 11.66
C GLY A 344 -14.96 0.55 12.85
N LYS A 345 -14.68 1.28 13.92
CA LYS A 345 -15.60 1.38 15.06
C LYS A 345 -16.84 2.16 14.63
N GLY A 346 -17.98 1.85 15.22
CA GLY A 346 -19.13 2.75 15.10
C GLY A 346 -18.85 4.09 15.77
N GLY A 347 -19.49 5.15 15.30
CA GLY A 347 -19.39 6.47 15.90
C GLY A 347 -20.05 6.50 17.26
N ASP A 348 -19.59 7.40 18.12
CA ASP A 348 -20.26 7.66 19.40
C ASP A 348 -21.63 8.31 19.15
N PRO A 349 -22.61 8.14 20.05
CA PRO A 349 -23.84 8.90 19.98
C PRO A 349 -23.59 10.39 20.22
N GLY A 350 -24.54 11.21 19.80
CA GLY A 350 -24.58 12.62 20.19
C GLY A 350 -24.78 12.78 21.71
N THR A 351 -24.47 13.96 22.23
CA THR A 351 -24.85 14.35 23.59
C THR A 351 -26.35 14.61 23.61
N PRO A 352 -27.14 14.06 24.55
CA PRO A 352 -28.53 14.47 24.67
C PRO A 352 -28.64 15.94 25.05
N GLY A 353 -29.66 16.63 24.56
CA GLY A 353 -29.88 18.04 24.87
C GLY A 353 -30.24 18.21 26.35
N ALA A 354 -29.68 19.22 27.01
CA ALA A 354 -30.09 19.56 28.36
C ALA A 354 -31.57 19.99 28.37
N GLY A 355 -32.28 19.70 29.45
CA GLY A 355 -33.63 20.23 29.66
C GLY A 355 -33.61 21.74 29.85
N GLY A 356 -34.64 22.42 29.36
CA GLY A 356 -34.77 23.87 29.53
C GLY A 356 -34.98 24.25 30.99
N PRO A 357 -34.58 25.45 31.42
CA PRO A 357 -34.86 25.90 32.78
C PRO A 357 -36.38 25.96 33.03
N GLY A 358 -36.80 25.83 34.28
CA GLY A 358 -38.18 26.07 34.64
C GLY A 358 -38.60 27.53 34.38
N GLY A 359 -39.90 27.72 34.16
CA GLY A 359 -40.48 29.05 34.04
C GLY A 359 -40.24 29.87 35.29
N LEU A 360 -40.08 31.17 35.12
CA LEU A 360 -40.00 32.08 36.26
C LEU A 360 -41.34 32.10 37.01
N PRO A 361 -41.34 32.31 38.34
CA PRO A 361 -42.58 32.53 39.06
C PRO A 361 -43.29 33.81 38.58
N GLY A 362 -44.60 33.88 38.82
CA GLY A 362 -45.33 35.15 38.74
C GLY A 362 -44.90 36.12 39.84
N ASP A 363 -45.10 37.41 39.62
CA ASP A 363 -44.75 38.43 40.61
C ASP A 363 -45.71 38.40 41.82
N SER A 364 -45.16 38.12 43.00
CA SER A 364 -45.91 38.24 44.25
C SER A 364 -45.98 39.70 44.69
N ARG A 365 -47.19 40.20 44.95
CA ARG A 365 -47.43 41.53 45.52
C ARG A 365 -48.08 41.43 46.90
N GLY A 366 -47.52 42.12 47.89
CA GLY A 366 -48.09 42.18 49.24
C GLY A 366 -48.09 40.83 49.97
N LYS A 367 -49.23 40.44 50.56
CA LYS A 367 -49.39 39.20 51.34
C LYS A 367 -49.81 37.99 50.48
N CYS A 368 -49.72 38.07 49.16
CA CYS A 368 -50.07 36.95 48.29
C CYS A 368 -49.00 35.86 48.35
N GLY A 369 -49.41 34.61 48.09
CA GLY A 369 -48.52 33.45 48.19
C GLY A 369 -47.20 33.65 47.43
N SER A 370 -46.14 32.98 47.89
CA SER A 370 -44.79 33.04 47.29
C SER A 370 -44.63 31.93 46.26
N PRO A 371 -44.85 32.20 44.96
CA PRO A 371 -44.60 31.23 43.91
C PRO A 371 -43.12 30.91 43.79
N THR A 372 -42.82 29.72 43.26
CA THR A 372 -41.45 29.28 42.98
C THR A 372 -41.22 29.18 41.47
N SER A 373 -39.96 29.18 41.04
CA SER A 373 -39.65 28.77 39.67
C SER A 373 -40.17 27.36 39.41
N GLY A 374 -40.54 27.10 38.16
CA GLY A 374 -40.85 25.75 37.74
C GLY A 374 -39.61 24.84 37.83
N PRO A 375 -39.80 23.52 37.84
CA PRO A 375 -38.68 22.59 37.65
C PRO A 375 -38.11 22.71 36.24
N ALA A 376 -36.81 22.39 36.09
CA ALA A 376 -36.22 22.24 34.76
C ALA A 376 -36.90 21.12 33.97
N GLY A 377 -36.86 21.22 32.65
CA GLY A 377 -37.19 20.13 31.75
C GLY A 377 -36.24 18.95 31.96
N LEU A 378 -36.66 17.77 31.52
CA LEU A 378 -35.79 16.60 31.55
C LEU A 378 -34.71 16.73 30.46
N THR A 379 -33.54 16.13 30.70
CA THR A 379 -32.54 15.92 29.66
C THR A 379 -33.12 15.02 28.56
N GLY A 380 -32.70 15.25 27.32
CA GLY A 380 -33.03 14.38 26.20
C GLY A 380 -32.52 12.95 26.39
N VAL A 381 -32.99 12.04 25.54
CA VAL A 381 -32.58 10.63 25.58
C VAL A 381 -31.23 10.48 24.87
N THR A 382 -30.31 9.73 25.49
CA THR A 382 -29.05 9.31 24.86
C THR A 382 -29.35 8.27 23.79
N ALA A 383 -28.74 8.42 22.62
CA ALA A 383 -28.88 7.45 21.54
C ALA A 383 -27.83 6.35 21.63
N ASP A 384 -28.01 5.30 20.82
CA ASP A 384 -27.05 4.20 20.73
C ASP A 384 -25.81 4.59 19.92
N PRO A 385 -24.62 4.05 20.24
CA PRO A 385 -23.46 4.10 19.37
C PRO A 385 -23.73 3.42 18.02
N GLY A 386 -22.97 3.79 17.01
CA GLY A 386 -23.00 3.11 15.73
C GLY A 386 -22.54 1.66 15.85
N ALA A 387 -23.03 0.79 14.96
CA ALA A 387 -22.49 -0.55 14.83
C ALA A 387 -21.05 -0.52 14.27
N PRO A 388 -20.15 -1.42 14.70
CA PRO A 388 -18.86 -1.61 14.03
C PRO A 388 -19.06 -1.98 12.54
N GLY A 389 -18.12 -1.56 11.70
CA GLY A 389 -18.06 -1.99 10.32
C GLY A 389 -17.70 -3.48 10.21
N PRO A 390 -18.06 -4.14 9.11
CA PRO A 390 -17.60 -5.50 8.86
C PRO A 390 -16.10 -5.54 8.52
N ASN A 391 -15.44 -6.65 8.85
CA ASN A 391 -14.08 -6.91 8.38
C ASN A 391 -14.06 -7.11 6.85
N GLY A 392 -12.89 -6.95 6.25
CA GLY A 392 -12.64 -7.36 4.88
C GLY A 392 -12.72 -8.87 4.69
N THR A 393 -12.71 -9.31 3.44
CA THR A 393 -12.71 -10.73 3.06
C THR A 393 -11.30 -11.20 2.70
N PHE A 394 -11.11 -12.53 2.78
CA PHE A 394 -9.91 -13.20 2.30
C PHE A 394 -9.95 -13.36 0.78
N SER A 395 -8.80 -13.23 0.13
CA SER A 395 -8.56 -13.49 -1.29
C SER A 395 -7.64 -14.71 -1.44
N PRO A 396 -7.68 -15.38 -2.60
CA PRO A 396 -6.89 -16.58 -2.84
C PRO A 396 -5.39 -16.35 -2.73
N VAL A 397 -4.70 -17.38 -2.26
CA VAL A 397 -3.24 -17.49 -2.31
C VAL A 397 -2.89 -18.71 -3.12
N CYS A 398 -1.98 -18.59 -4.07
CA CYS A 398 -1.50 -19.71 -4.87
C CYS A 398 0.02 -19.66 -4.92
N VAL A 399 0.64 -20.69 -4.34
CA VAL A 399 2.09 -20.81 -4.21
C VAL A 399 2.54 -22.07 -4.93
N GLU A 400 3.34 -21.88 -5.98
CA GLU A 400 3.95 -22.90 -6.80
C GLU A 400 5.48 -22.88 -6.57
N LEU A 401 6.00 -23.88 -5.83
CA LEU A 401 7.42 -23.98 -5.46
C LEU A 401 8.00 -25.31 -5.94
N GLY A 402 8.67 -25.30 -7.08
CA GLY A 402 9.11 -26.54 -7.72
C GLY A 402 8.07 -27.15 -8.66
N PRO A 403 8.45 -28.18 -9.44
CA PRO A 403 7.55 -28.87 -10.37
C PRO A 403 6.41 -29.64 -9.71
N HIS A 404 6.41 -29.78 -8.37
CA HIS A 404 5.52 -30.69 -7.65
C HIS A 404 4.77 -30.07 -6.46
N ARG A 405 5.02 -28.80 -6.09
CA ARG A 405 4.30 -28.17 -4.97
C ARG A 405 3.46 -27.02 -5.47
N LYS A 406 2.14 -27.24 -5.49
CA LYS A 406 1.14 -26.21 -5.73
C LYS A 406 0.19 -26.20 -4.54
N ASP A 407 0.24 -25.14 -3.74
CA ASP A 407 -0.67 -24.90 -2.61
C ASP A 407 -1.52 -23.67 -2.94
N CYS A 408 -2.78 -23.89 -3.31
CA CYS A 408 -3.71 -22.82 -3.61
C CYS A 408 -4.93 -22.93 -2.68
N LYS A 409 -5.15 -21.89 -1.87
CA LYS A 409 -6.14 -21.83 -0.79
C LYS A 409 -7.12 -20.68 -1.00
#